data_AF-R1BWH4-F1
#
_entry.id   AF-R1BWH4-F1
#
_cell.length_a   1.000
_cell.length_b   1.000
_cell.length_c   1.000
_cell.angle_alpha   90.00
_cell.angle_beta   90.00
_cell.angle_gamma   90.00
#
_symmetry.space_group_name_H-M   'P 1'
#
loop_
_entity.id
_entity.type
_entity.pdbx_description
1 polymer ?
#
loop_
_entity_poly.entity_id
_entity_poly.type
_entity_poly.pdbx_seq_one_letter_code
_entity_poly.pdbx_strand_id
1 'polypeptide(L)'
;MQPIIFSPDKAKEALYDYWNVAGRSEHLPSSMRGVFWFNDNQAPELLICFEGCECDAEKREVYLPCYGPRVWPWCHDYAGWGFRMAMSDIGRCSITFRFDENWEHAEMPLYFFGCIPLPTLLVRFTFRRLDERGDRWERLVYSFGQLRYSYTLTRIIDEDGAELQPSYGEMIANANAPGIVNNPGKTWTQVMAVDGPGSACLPGVGVLWASLVEAVRKCLPGAPEPAGAPMV
;
A
#
# COMPACT_ATOMS: atom_id res chain seq x y z
N MET A 1 20.24 3.85 7.34
CA MET A 1 19.88 2.42 7.35
C MET A 1 19.97 1.92 5.92
N GLN A 2 20.72 0.84 5.66
CA GLN A 2 20.75 0.28 4.30
C GLN A 2 19.42 -0.44 4.00
N PRO A 3 18.86 -0.28 2.80
CA PRO A 3 17.67 -1.01 2.39
C PRO A 3 17.98 -2.51 2.34
N ILE A 4 17.07 -3.34 2.85
CA ILE A 4 17.14 -4.78 2.59
C ILE A 4 16.41 -5.05 1.28
N ILE A 5 17.08 -5.81 0.41
CA ILE A 5 16.59 -6.20 -0.89
C ILE A 5 16.12 -7.65 -0.79
N PHE A 6 14.83 -7.89 -1.01
CA PHE A 6 14.24 -9.23 -0.96
C PHE A 6 13.93 -9.74 -2.37
N SER A 7 14.08 -11.04 -2.61
CA SER A 7 13.43 -11.69 -3.76
C SER A 7 11.90 -11.61 -3.60
N PRO A 8 11.10 -11.77 -4.67
CA PRO A 8 9.64 -11.84 -4.59
C PRO A 8 9.13 -12.81 -3.51
N ASP A 9 9.69 -14.01 -3.49
CA ASP A 9 9.35 -15.06 -2.51
C ASP A 9 9.68 -14.64 -1.07
N LYS A 10 10.85 -14.04 -0.83
CA LYS A 10 11.20 -13.54 0.51
C LYS A 10 10.44 -12.27 0.88
N ALA A 11 10.01 -11.48 -0.08
CA ALA A 11 9.22 -10.29 0.16
C ALA A 11 7.82 -10.66 0.68
N LYS A 12 7.15 -11.66 0.10
CA LYS A 12 5.83 -12.10 0.57
C LYS A 12 5.88 -12.62 2.01
N GLU A 13 6.89 -13.44 2.35
CA GLU A 13 7.10 -13.96 3.70
C GLU A 13 7.34 -12.83 4.69
N ALA A 14 8.29 -11.94 4.38
CA ALA A 14 8.65 -10.84 5.27
C ALA A 14 7.52 -9.80 5.46
N LEU A 15 6.59 -9.68 4.50
CA LEU A 15 5.36 -8.90 4.65
C LEU A 15 4.38 -9.59 5.59
N TYR A 16 4.06 -10.85 5.34
CA TYR A 16 3.07 -11.59 6.12
C TYR A 16 3.53 -11.77 7.56
N ASP A 17 4.75 -12.27 7.77
CA ASP A 17 5.30 -12.56 9.10
C ASP A 17 5.39 -11.32 10.01
N TYR A 18 5.64 -10.15 9.42
CA TYR A 18 5.74 -8.91 10.18
C TYR A 18 4.39 -8.45 10.75
N TRP A 19 3.32 -8.68 9.98
CA TRP A 19 2.00 -8.20 10.34
C TRP A 19 1.08 -9.27 10.91
N ASN A 20 1.43 -10.55 10.76
CA ASN A 20 0.74 -11.68 11.37
C ASN A 20 1.00 -11.76 12.89
N VAL A 21 0.56 -10.70 13.58
CA VAL A 21 0.59 -10.55 15.03
C VAL A 21 -0.86 -10.50 15.49
N ALA A 22 -1.20 -11.32 16.49
CA ALA A 22 -2.56 -11.41 17.02
C ALA A 22 -3.14 -10.03 17.36
N GLY A 23 -4.38 -9.78 16.91
CA GLY A 23 -5.14 -8.55 17.17
C GLY A 23 -4.88 -7.39 16.21
N ARG A 24 -3.83 -7.42 15.38
CA ARG A 24 -3.52 -6.28 14.47
C ARG A 24 -4.46 -6.12 13.28
N SER A 25 -5.21 -7.17 12.96
CA SER A 25 -6.10 -7.20 11.80
C SER A 25 -7.51 -7.68 12.14
N GLU A 26 -7.87 -7.66 13.42
CA GLU A 26 -9.15 -8.18 13.92
C GLU A 26 -10.35 -7.49 13.28
N HIS A 27 -10.22 -6.20 12.97
CA HIS A 27 -11.27 -5.41 12.33
C HIS A 27 -11.22 -5.42 10.79
N LEU A 28 -10.17 -5.98 10.19
CA LEU A 28 -10.04 -6.04 8.75
C LEU A 28 -10.92 -7.18 8.21
N PRO A 29 -11.76 -6.96 7.18
CA PRO A 29 -12.58 -8.03 6.62
C PRO A 29 -11.69 -9.12 6.02
N SER A 30 -12.14 -10.38 6.12
CA SER A 30 -11.40 -11.53 5.57
C SER A 30 -11.02 -11.34 4.11
N SER A 31 -11.85 -10.67 3.30
CA SER A 31 -11.59 -10.34 1.89
C SER A 31 -10.40 -9.40 1.63
N MET A 32 -9.87 -8.72 2.66
CA MET A 32 -8.69 -7.87 2.58
C MET A 32 -7.49 -8.42 3.33
N ARG A 33 -7.65 -9.52 4.07
CA ARG A 33 -6.57 -10.17 4.79
C ARG A 33 -5.63 -10.95 3.86
N GLY A 34 -4.38 -11.10 4.30
CA GLY A 34 -3.31 -11.75 3.57
C GLY A 34 -2.45 -10.83 2.70
N VAL A 35 -1.68 -11.42 1.78
CA VAL A 35 -0.77 -10.72 0.87
C VAL A 35 -1.31 -10.78 -0.55
N PHE A 36 -1.31 -9.62 -1.22
CA PHE A 36 -1.80 -9.47 -2.58
C PHE A 36 -0.67 -9.11 -3.54
N TRP A 37 -0.69 -9.70 -4.72
CA TRP A 37 0.19 -9.43 -5.84
C TRP A 37 -0.48 -8.51 -6.86
N PHE A 38 0.22 -7.46 -7.30
CA PHE A 38 -0.18 -6.59 -8.39
C PHE A 38 0.12 -7.24 -9.76
N ASN A 39 -0.83 -8.04 -10.29
CA ASN A 39 -0.63 -8.94 -11.42
C ASN A 39 -0.18 -8.25 -12.72
N ASP A 40 -0.87 -7.18 -13.09
CA ASP A 40 -0.73 -6.45 -14.36
C ASP A 40 -0.41 -4.95 -14.12
N ASN A 41 0.05 -4.60 -12.92
CA ASN A 41 0.41 -3.23 -12.57
C ASN A 41 1.73 -2.81 -13.24
N GLN A 42 1.67 -1.69 -13.97
CA GLN A 42 2.82 -1.09 -14.64
C GLN A 42 3.71 -0.28 -13.67
N ALA A 43 3.17 0.12 -12.52
CA ALA A 43 3.92 0.85 -11.49
C ALA A 43 4.99 -0.05 -10.83
N PRO A 44 6.03 0.52 -10.19
CA PRO A 44 7.12 -0.22 -9.58
C PRO A 44 6.73 -0.83 -8.21
N GLU A 45 5.59 -1.52 -8.18
CA GLU A 45 4.97 -2.15 -7.01
C GLU A 45 4.74 -3.63 -7.35
N LEU A 46 5.02 -4.54 -6.42
CA LEU A 46 4.80 -5.98 -6.64
C LEU A 46 3.77 -6.56 -5.67
N LEU A 47 3.89 -6.28 -4.38
CA LEU A 47 2.99 -6.82 -3.36
C LEU A 47 2.38 -5.71 -2.52
N ILE A 48 1.32 -6.02 -1.81
CA ILE A 48 0.76 -5.21 -0.72
C ILE A 48 0.23 -6.14 0.36
N CYS A 49 0.34 -5.72 1.61
CA CYS A 49 -0.27 -6.36 2.76
C CYS A 49 -1.13 -5.33 3.49
N PHE A 50 -2.39 -5.68 3.75
CA PHE A 50 -3.30 -4.82 4.52
C PHE A 50 -3.31 -5.17 6.01
N GLU A 51 -2.67 -6.27 6.40
CA GLU A 51 -2.54 -6.66 7.79
C GLU A 51 -1.87 -5.53 8.59
N GLY A 52 -2.39 -5.23 9.79
CA GLY A 52 -1.92 -4.12 10.62
C GLY A 52 -2.32 -2.71 10.16
N CYS A 53 -3.13 -2.57 9.11
CA CYS A 53 -3.78 -1.30 8.80
C CYS A 53 -4.81 -0.95 9.86
N GLU A 54 -4.98 0.34 10.13
CA GLU A 54 -6.09 0.79 10.96
C GLU A 54 -7.39 0.58 10.19
N CYS A 55 -8.35 -0.13 10.79
CA CYS A 55 -9.65 -0.39 10.20
C CYS A 55 -10.74 0.12 11.14
N ASP A 56 -11.54 1.06 10.65
CA ASP A 56 -12.78 1.49 11.28
C ASP A 56 -13.93 0.74 10.62
N ALA A 57 -14.34 -0.37 11.24
CA ALA A 57 -15.39 -1.24 10.70
C ALA A 57 -16.77 -0.56 10.67
N GLU A 58 -17.03 0.41 11.57
CA GLU A 58 -18.29 1.16 11.60
C GLU A 58 -18.39 2.13 10.42
N LYS A 59 -17.29 2.83 10.12
CA LYS A 59 -17.20 3.72 8.94
C LYS A 59 -16.88 2.98 7.66
N ARG A 60 -16.47 1.72 7.74
CA ARG A 60 -15.97 0.88 6.64
C ARG A 60 -14.78 1.54 5.93
N GLU A 61 -13.86 2.03 6.75
CA GLU A 61 -12.64 2.69 6.29
C GLU A 61 -11.40 1.88 6.68
N VAL A 62 -10.49 1.67 5.73
CA VAL A 62 -9.16 1.08 5.98
C VAL A 62 -8.09 2.12 5.66
N TYR A 63 -7.28 2.47 6.65
CA TYR A 63 -6.20 3.43 6.52
C TYR A 63 -4.87 2.72 6.31
N LEU A 64 -4.26 2.99 5.14
CA LEU A 64 -3.00 2.42 4.71
C LEU A 64 -1.91 3.50 4.66
N PRO A 65 -0.97 3.51 5.60
CA PRO A 65 0.18 4.42 5.54
C PRO A 65 1.22 3.89 4.53
N CYS A 66 1.41 4.59 3.41
CA CYS A 66 2.40 4.19 2.39
C CYS A 66 3.86 4.32 2.87
N TYR A 67 4.07 4.97 4.01
CA TYR A 67 5.36 5.12 4.70
C TYR A 67 5.53 4.13 5.87
N GLY A 68 4.55 3.25 6.11
CA GLY A 68 4.59 2.25 7.17
C GLY A 68 5.66 1.18 6.92
N PRO A 69 6.23 0.59 7.99
CA PRO A 69 7.17 -0.52 7.85
C PRO A 69 6.47 -1.69 7.17
N ARG A 70 7.11 -2.28 6.15
CA ARG A 70 6.63 -3.49 5.46
C ARG A 70 5.14 -3.46 5.06
N VAL A 71 4.63 -2.31 4.64
CA VAL A 71 3.29 -2.18 4.03
C VAL A 71 3.39 -2.34 2.52
N TRP A 72 4.38 -1.65 1.94
CA TRP A 72 4.56 -1.55 0.49
C TRP A 72 6.00 -1.87 0.11
N PRO A 73 6.29 -3.05 -0.47
CA PRO A 73 7.55 -3.32 -1.12
C PRO A 73 7.65 -2.56 -2.44
N TRP A 74 8.75 -1.86 -2.63
CA TRP A 74 9.05 -1.08 -3.84
C TRP A 74 10.08 -1.81 -4.70
N CYS A 75 9.99 -1.71 -6.02
CA CYS A 75 11.03 -2.26 -6.89
C CYS A 75 12.39 -1.60 -6.62
N HIS A 76 13.48 -2.35 -6.77
CA HIS A 76 14.84 -1.89 -6.47
C HIS A 76 15.47 -1.02 -7.59
N ASP A 77 14.75 -0.76 -8.68
CA ASP A 77 15.21 0.09 -9.77
C ASP A 77 14.99 1.59 -9.48
N TYR A 78 15.50 2.45 -10.37
CA TYR A 78 15.40 3.90 -10.21
C TYR A 78 13.96 4.40 -10.11
N ALA A 79 13.01 3.76 -10.82
CA ALA A 79 11.61 4.14 -10.77
C ALA A 79 11.00 3.79 -9.41
N GLY A 80 11.27 2.60 -8.89
CA GLY A 80 10.83 2.18 -7.55
C GLY A 80 11.43 3.04 -6.44
N TRP A 81 12.71 3.40 -6.52
CA TRP A 81 13.33 4.35 -5.59
C TRP A 81 12.70 5.75 -5.66
N GLY A 82 12.48 6.29 -6.86
CA GLY A 82 11.83 7.58 -7.04
C GLY A 82 10.41 7.58 -6.47
N PHE A 83 9.66 6.50 -6.73
CA PHE A 83 8.29 6.36 -6.26
C PHE A 83 8.21 6.18 -4.74
N ARG A 84 9.11 5.40 -4.15
CA ARG A 84 9.29 5.31 -2.69
C ARG A 84 9.58 6.67 -2.08
N MET A 85 10.52 7.44 -2.63
CA MET A 85 10.83 8.76 -2.10
C MET A 85 9.61 9.69 -2.15
N ALA A 86 8.89 9.71 -3.29
CA ALA A 86 7.72 10.54 -3.46
C ALA A 86 6.57 10.15 -2.52
N MET A 87 6.26 8.85 -2.39
CA MET A 87 5.11 8.36 -1.64
C MET A 87 5.39 8.17 -0.16
N SER A 88 6.56 7.63 0.21
CA SER A 88 6.91 7.35 1.60
C SER A 88 7.73 8.48 2.21
N ASP A 89 8.95 8.67 1.74
CA ASP A 89 9.98 9.36 2.52
C ASP A 89 9.74 10.88 2.57
N ILE A 90 9.33 11.47 1.44
CA ILE A 90 9.03 12.90 1.28
C ILE A 90 7.53 13.14 1.47
N GLY A 91 6.71 12.48 0.65
CA GLY A 91 5.27 12.76 0.61
C GLY A 91 4.51 12.28 1.82
N ARG A 92 5.03 11.30 2.59
CA ARG A 92 4.35 10.68 3.73
C ARG A 92 2.89 10.38 3.40
N CYS A 93 2.69 9.80 2.23
CA CYS A 93 1.39 9.57 1.66
C CYS A 93 0.65 8.49 2.45
N SER A 94 -0.66 8.64 2.53
CA SER A 94 -1.56 7.60 3.02
C SER A 94 -2.76 7.47 2.12
N ILE A 95 -3.31 6.26 2.06
CA ILE A 95 -4.51 5.96 1.30
C ILE A 95 -5.57 5.50 2.27
N THR A 96 -6.75 6.10 2.22
CA THR A 96 -7.91 5.60 2.95
C THR A 96 -8.82 4.89 1.95
N PHE A 97 -9.12 3.62 2.16
CA PHE A 97 -10.11 2.89 1.38
C PHE A 97 -11.46 3.11 2.06
N ARG A 98 -12.39 3.77 1.38
CA ARG A 98 -13.75 4.04 1.86
C ARG A 98 -14.72 3.10 1.17
N PHE A 99 -15.07 2.02 1.85
CA PHE A 99 -15.91 0.97 1.28
C PHE A 99 -17.39 1.33 1.28
N ASP A 100 -18.10 0.74 0.33
CA ASP A 100 -19.56 0.65 0.34
C ASP A 100 -20.06 -0.30 1.45
N GLU A 101 -21.37 -0.52 1.48
CA GLU A 101 -22.00 -1.30 2.55
C GLU A 101 -21.59 -2.77 2.58
N ASN A 102 -21.18 -3.31 1.44
CA ASN A 102 -20.90 -4.72 1.23
C ASN A 102 -19.40 -5.05 1.22
N TRP A 103 -18.54 -4.03 1.39
CA TRP A 103 -17.10 -4.16 1.21
C TRP A 103 -16.72 -4.64 -0.19
N GLU A 104 -17.44 -4.16 -1.22
CA GLU A 104 -17.24 -4.58 -2.61
C GLU A 104 -16.58 -3.50 -3.46
N HIS A 105 -16.94 -2.24 -3.24
CA HIS A 105 -16.33 -1.10 -3.89
C HIS A 105 -15.77 -0.14 -2.86
N ALA A 106 -14.62 0.47 -3.14
CA ALA A 106 -14.08 1.57 -2.37
C ALA A 106 -13.60 2.73 -3.24
N GLU A 107 -13.83 3.94 -2.73
CA GLU A 107 -13.07 5.11 -3.15
C GLU A 107 -11.76 5.16 -2.35
N MET A 108 -10.67 5.56 -2.99
CA MET A 108 -9.33 5.56 -2.37
C MET A 108 -8.71 6.97 -2.38
N PRO A 109 -9.22 7.94 -1.60
CA PRO A 109 -8.55 9.23 -1.44
C PRO A 109 -7.10 9.05 -1.01
N LEU A 110 -6.21 9.70 -1.76
CA LEU A 110 -4.79 9.81 -1.44
C LEU A 110 -4.56 11.09 -0.65
N TYR A 111 -3.84 10.98 0.46
CA TYR A 111 -3.47 12.11 1.30
C TYR A 111 -1.97 12.33 1.22
N PHE A 112 -1.54 13.54 0.86
CA PHE A 112 -0.17 13.97 1.05
C PHE A 112 0.04 14.39 2.50
N PHE A 113 1.22 14.12 3.02
CA PHE A 113 1.59 14.44 4.39
C PHE A 113 0.57 13.90 5.39
N GLY A 114 -0.01 12.73 5.12
CA GLY A 114 -1.01 12.06 5.95
C GLY A 114 -2.35 12.77 6.14
N CYS A 115 -2.50 14.04 5.73
CA CYS A 115 -3.68 14.85 6.08
C CYS A 115 -4.17 15.78 4.96
N ILE A 116 -3.39 16.06 3.92
CA ILE A 116 -3.79 16.93 2.82
C ILE A 116 -4.39 16.07 1.70
N PRO A 117 -5.73 16.05 1.53
CA PRO A 117 -6.35 15.25 0.48
C PRO A 117 -5.91 15.76 -0.89
N LEU A 118 -5.47 14.87 -1.75
CA LEU A 118 -5.24 15.20 -3.14
C LEU A 118 -6.60 15.41 -3.82
N PRO A 119 -6.84 16.52 -4.53
CA PRO A 119 -8.12 16.77 -5.17
C PRO A 119 -8.49 15.66 -6.14
N THR A 120 -9.71 15.13 -6.01
CA THR A 120 -10.25 14.04 -6.86
C THR A 120 -10.30 14.39 -8.34
N LEU A 121 -10.33 15.69 -8.67
CA LEU A 121 -10.22 16.18 -10.04
C LEU A 121 -8.86 15.86 -10.67
N LEU A 122 -7.77 15.91 -9.89
CA LEU A 122 -6.41 15.65 -10.39
C LEU A 122 -6.16 14.16 -10.49
N VAL A 123 -6.49 13.43 -9.42
CA VAL A 123 -6.32 11.99 -9.31
C VAL A 123 -7.47 11.41 -8.52
N ARG A 124 -8.06 10.34 -9.03
CA ARG A 124 -9.05 9.52 -8.31
C ARG A 124 -8.68 8.06 -8.46
N PHE A 125 -8.72 7.35 -7.34
CA PHE A 125 -8.48 5.92 -7.29
C PHE A 125 -9.75 5.22 -6.81
N THR A 126 -10.09 4.10 -7.43
CA THR A 126 -11.17 3.24 -6.95
C THR A 126 -10.68 1.81 -6.83
N PHE A 127 -11.34 1.02 -6.00
CA PHE A 127 -11.02 -0.37 -5.72
C PHE A 127 -12.29 -1.19 -5.80
N ARG A 128 -12.30 -2.30 -6.53
CA ARG A 128 -13.51 -3.10 -6.75
C ARG A 128 -13.21 -4.58 -6.66
N ARG A 129 -13.98 -5.30 -5.86
CA ARG A 129 -13.90 -6.75 -5.72
C ARG A 129 -14.37 -7.44 -7.00
N LEU A 130 -13.65 -8.46 -7.44
CA LEU A 130 -13.95 -9.21 -8.68
C LEU A 130 -14.52 -10.60 -8.42
N ASP A 131 -14.43 -11.12 -7.20
CA ASP A 131 -14.96 -12.42 -6.80
C ASP A 131 -15.52 -12.40 -5.36
N GLU A 132 -16.35 -13.38 -5.02
CA GLU A 132 -17.02 -13.44 -3.72
C GLU A 132 -16.06 -13.63 -2.54
N ARG A 133 -14.92 -14.32 -2.75
CA ARG A 133 -13.94 -14.60 -1.70
C ARG A 133 -13.05 -13.39 -1.38
N GLY A 134 -13.00 -12.42 -2.28
CA GLY A 134 -12.07 -11.29 -2.19
C GLY A 134 -10.64 -11.66 -2.54
N ASP A 135 -10.44 -12.71 -3.32
CA ASP A 135 -9.10 -13.08 -3.78
C ASP A 135 -8.62 -12.14 -4.89
N ARG A 136 -9.52 -11.46 -5.61
CA ARG A 136 -9.19 -10.54 -6.69
C ARG A 136 -9.89 -9.19 -6.55
N TRP A 137 -9.12 -8.15 -6.79
CA TRP A 137 -9.57 -6.78 -6.75
C TRP A 137 -9.04 -5.99 -7.94
N GLU A 138 -9.87 -5.18 -8.56
CA GLU A 138 -9.47 -4.23 -9.60
C GLU A 138 -9.24 -2.86 -8.99
N ARG A 139 -8.09 -2.25 -9.26
CA ARG A 139 -7.80 -0.86 -8.96
C ARG A 139 -7.86 -0.03 -10.24
N LEU A 140 -8.71 0.98 -10.23
CA LEU A 140 -8.82 1.95 -11.33
C LEU A 140 -8.14 3.25 -10.94
N VAL A 141 -7.35 3.80 -11.86
CA VAL A 141 -6.64 5.06 -11.68
C VAL A 141 -7.16 6.07 -12.70
N TYR A 142 -7.78 7.13 -12.23
CA TYR A 142 -8.22 8.25 -13.05
C TYR A 142 -7.28 9.44 -12.85
N SER A 143 -6.96 10.15 -13.94
CA SER A 143 -6.27 11.43 -13.89
C SER A 143 -6.99 12.45 -14.76
N PHE A 144 -7.30 13.62 -14.20
CA PHE A 144 -8.11 14.64 -14.85
C PHE A 144 -9.46 14.08 -15.36
N GLY A 145 -10.09 13.23 -14.54
CA GLY A 145 -11.36 12.55 -14.86
C GLY A 145 -11.27 11.41 -15.89
N GLN A 146 -10.11 11.17 -16.51
CA GLN A 146 -9.92 10.11 -17.50
C GLN A 146 -9.30 8.87 -16.88
N LEU A 147 -9.82 7.68 -17.21
CA LEU A 147 -9.19 6.41 -16.84
C LEU A 147 -7.80 6.33 -17.50
N ARG A 148 -6.75 6.17 -16.70
CA ARG A 148 -5.37 6.05 -17.15
C ARG A 148 -4.85 4.63 -17.04
N TYR A 149 -5.13 3.98 -15.92
CA TYR A 149 -4.65 2.63 -15.64
C TYR A 149 -5.77 1.82 -14.97
N SER A 150 -5.81 0.54 -15.28
CA SER A 150 -6.52 -0.47 -14.52
C SER A 150 -5.55 -1.62 -14.28
N TYR A 151 -5.57 -2.19 -13.08
CA TYR A 151 -4.83 -3.39 -12.76
C TYR A 151 -5.50 -4.18 -11.64
N THR A 152 -5.18 -5.46 -11.59
CA THR A 152 -5.72 -6.44 -10.66
C THR A 152 -4.71 -6.73 -9.54
N LEU A 153 -5.21 -6.74 -8.32
CA LEU A 153 -4.57 -7.35 -7.16
C LEU A 153 -5.12 -8.75 -7.00
N THR A 154 -4.24 -9.74 -6.89
CA THR A 154 -4.61 -11.14 -6.66
C THR A 154 -3.97 -11.61 -5.36
N ARG A 155 -4.76 -12.17 -4.45
CA ARG A 155 -4.29 -12.76 -3.20
C ARG A 155 -3.39 -13.97 -3.49
N ILE A 156 -2.23 -14.01 -2.84
CA ILE A 156 -1.24 -15.07 -2.98
C ILE A 156 -0.94 -15.77 -1.65
N ILE A 157 -1.21 -15.11 -0.52
CA ILE A 157 -1.21 -15.67 0.83
C ILE A 157 -2.54 -15.29 1.46
N ASP A 158 -3.23 -16.25 2.08
CA ASP A 158 -4.47 -15.99 2.82
C ASP A 158 -4.26 -15.50 4.25
N GLU A 159 -5.36 -15.34 4.98
CA GLU A 159 -5.35 -14.87 6.37
C GLU A 159 -4.64 -15.83 7.35
N ASP A 160 -4.57 -17.11 7.01
CA ASP A 160 -3.92 -18.17 7.81
C ASP A 160 -2.45 -18.39 7.42
N GLY A 161 -1.97 -17.67 6.39
CA GLY A 161 -0.59 -17.73 5.93
C GLY A 161 -0.35 -18.83 4.89
N ALA A 162 -1.40 -19.45 4.37
CA ALA A 162 -1.28 -20.46 3.34
C ALA A 162 -1.13 -19.81 1.96
N GLU A 163 -0.23 -20.37 1.15
CA GLU A 163 -0.03 -19.93 -0.24
C GLU A 163 -1.20 -20.38 -1.11
N LEU A 164 -1.79 -19.45 -1.86
CA LEU A 164 -2.91 -19.73 -2.75
C LEU A 164 -2.44 -20.08 -4.15
N GLN A 165 -2.72 -21.31 -4.58
CA GLN A 165 -2.50 -21.77 -5.94
C GLN A 165 -3.78 -21.60 -6.79
N PRO A 166 -3.67 -21.24 -8.08
CA PRO A 166 -2.44 -21.10 -8.87
C PRO A 166 -1.76 -19.72 -8.75
N SER A 167 -2.40 -18.74 -8.10
CA SER A 167 -2.00 -17.32 -8.12
C SER A 167 -0.57 -17.07 -7.64
N TYR A 168 -0.12 -17.78 -6.60
CA TYR A 168 1.26 -17.69 -6.15
C TYR A 168 2.25 -18.21 -7.21
N GLY A 169 1.96 -19.37 -7.82
CA GLY A 169 2.77 -19.92 -8.90
C GLY A 169 2.88 -18.97 -10.10
N GLU A 170 1.77 -18.31 -10.46
CA GLU A 170 1.73 -17.28 -11.50
C GLU A 170 2.60 -16.07 -11.16
N MET A 171 2.56 -15.58 -9.91
CA MET A 171 3.43 -14.49 -9.46
C MET A 171 4.91 -14.84 -9.63
N ILE A 172 5.33 -16.05 -9.21
CA ILE A 172 6.73 -16.48 -9.33
C ILE A 172 7.14 -16.64 -10.79
N ALA A 173 6.27 -17.23 -11.63
CA ALA A 173 6.52 -17.35 -13.05
C ALA A 173 6.65 -15.98 -13.71
N ASN A 174 5.78 -15.03 -13.36
CA ASN A 174 5.83 -13.64 -13.83
C ASN A 174 7.13 -12.97 -13.41
N ALA A 175 7.48 -13.02 -12.12
CA ALA A 175 8.68 -12.37 -11.61
C ALA A 175 10.00 -12.92 -12.19
N ASN A 176 10.00 -14.17 -12.66
CA ASN A 176 11.16 -14.80 -13.30
C ASN A 176 11.12 -14.74 -14.84
N ALA A 177 10.03 -14.26 -15.45
CA ALA A 177 9.89 -14.24 -16.89
C ALA A 177 10.87 -13.23 -17.52
N PRO A 178 11.70 -13.65 -18.50
CA PRO A 178 12.58 -12.74 -19.21
C PRO A 178 11.75 -11.78 -20.07
N GLY A 179 11.92 -10.46 -19.86
CA GLY A 179 11.36 -9.44 -20.74
C GLY A 179 9.83 -9.32 -20.72
N ILE A 180 9.23 -9.22 -19.53
CA ILE A 180 7.77 -9.01 -19.39
C ILE A 180 7.33 -7.81 -20.24
N VAL A 181 6.36 -8.08 -21.10
CA VAL A 181 5.82 -7.23 -22.18
C VAL A 181 5.37 -5.83 -21.69
N ASN A 182 5.15 -5.65 -20.38
CA ASN A 182 4.64 -4.41 -19.79
C ASN A 182 5.67 -3.56 -19.03
N ASN A 183 6.89 -4.06 -18.72
CA ASN A 183 7.96 -3.21 -18.16
C ASN A 183 9.35 -3.92 -18.16
N PRO A 184 10.12 -3.88 -19.26
CA PRO A 184 11.38 -4.62 -19.42
C PRO A 184 12.55 -4.16 -18.52
N GLY A 185 12.33 -3.22 -17.59
CA GLY A 185 13.32 -2.76 -16.62
C GLY A 185 12.95 -2.96 -15.15
N LYS A 186 11.78 -3.54 -14.85
CA LYS A 186 11.30 -3.71 -13.47
C LYS A 186 12.11 -4.77 -12.75
N THR A 187 12.83 -4.37 -11.69
CA THR A 187 13.49 -5.35 -10.82
C THR A 187 12.48 -5.84 -9.79
N TRP A 188 12.21 -7.14 -9.79
CA TRP A 188 11.25 -7.72 -8.84
C TRP A 188 11.81 -7.90 -7.44
N THR A 189 13.09 -7.58 -7.25
CA THR A 189 13.66 -7.37 -5.94
C THR A 189 13.02 -6.18 -5.25
N GLN A 190 12.58 -6.39 -4.01
CA GLN A 190 11.78 -5.43 -3.26
C GLN A 190 12.60 -4.75 -2.16
N VAL A 191 12.50 -3.43 -2.10
CA VAL A 191 12.97 -2.60 -0.98
C VAL A 191 11.83 -2.45 0.01
N MET A 192 12.05 -2.89 1.24
CA MET A 192 11.10 -2.70 2.34
C MET A 192 11.72 -1.90 3.48
N ALA A 193 10.93 -1.03 4.09
CA ALA A 193 11.27 -0.41 5.36
C ALA A 193 11.19 -1.49 6.46
N VAL A 194 12.33 -1.81 7.07
CA VAL A 194 12.48 -3.02 7.90
C VAL A 194 12.02 -2.76 9.33
N ASP A 195 12.29 -1.57 9.89
CA ASP A 195 11.89 -1.10 11.22
C ASP A 195 11.90 0.45 11.32
N GLY A 196 10.98 1.03 12.10
CA GLY A 196 10.94 2.44 12.51
C GLY A 196 9.72 3.23 12.00
N PRO A 197 9.34 4.36 12.64
CA PRO A 197 8.29 5.29 12.18
C PRO A 197 8.74 6.03 10.91
N GLY A 198 8.80 5.30 9.79
CA GLY A 198 9.40 5.73 8.54
C GLY A 198 10.91 5.93 8.67
N SER A 199 11.66 5.20 7.85
CA SER A 199 13.11 5.30 7.68
C SER A 199 13.66 6.69 8.04
N ALA A 200 14.48 6.75 9.09
CA ALA A 200 15.33 7.86 9.50
C ALA A 200 15.10 9.15 8.68
N CYS A 201 14.18 10.00 9.14
CA CYS A 201 14.19 11.41 8.75
C CYS A 201 15.65 11.88 8.78
N LEU A 202 16.12 12.48 7.68
CA LEU A 202 17.31 13.32 7.75
C LEU A 202 17.18 14.18 9.02
N PRO A 203 18.15 14.18 9.93
CA PRO A 203 18.03 14.92 11.19
C PRO A 203 17.69 16.37 10.87
N GLY A 204 16.47 16.80 11.23
CA GLY A 204 15.87 18.08 10.86
C GLY A 204 14.46 18.01 10.28
N VAL A 205 14.11 16.95 9.54
CA VAL A 205 12.78 16.83 8.89
C VAL A 205 11.66 16.53 9.90
N GLY A 206 11.95 15.84 11.01
CA GLY A 206 10.95 15.53 12.05
C GLY A 206 10.41 16.76 12.80
N VAL A 207 11.24 17.80 13.00
CA VAL A 207 10.81 19.06 13.64
C VAL A 207 10.00 19.92 12.68
N LEU A 208 10.42 19.96 11.41
CA LEU A 208 9.66 20.55 10.32
C LEU A 208 8.31 19.85 10.12
N TRP A 209 8.26 18.54 10.31
CA TRP A 209 7.04 17.73 10.21
C TRP A 209 6.01 18.10 11.26
N ALA A 210 6.36 18.04 12.56
CA ALA A 210 5.45 18.42 13.63
C ALA A 210 4.92 19.86 13.44
N SER A 211 5.81 20.77 13.03
CA SER A 211 5.47 22.16 12.74
C SER A 211 4.54 22.31 11.52
N LEU A 212 4.76 21.55 10.45
CA LEU A 212 3.93 21.54 9.25
C LEU A 212 2.55 20.95 9.52
N VAL A 213 2.47 19.81 10.20
CA VAL A 213 1.20 19.19 10.61
C VAL A 213 0.41 20.15 11.50
N GLU A 214 1.06 20.80 12.46
CA GLU A 214 0.38 21.77 13.32
C GLU A 214 -0.07 23.02 12.55
N ALA A 215 0.73 23.51 11.59
CA ALA A 215 0.34 24.62 10.72
C ALA A 215 -0.84 24.27 9.82
N VAL A 216 -0.83 23.08 9.20
CA VAL A 216 -1.95 22.57 8.39
C VAL A 216 -3.20 22.42 9.25
N ARG A 217 -3.09 21.90 10.48
CA ARG A 217 -4.21 21.78 11.43
C ARG A 217 -4.83 23.13 11.76
N LYS A 218 -4.01 24.16 11.96
CA LYS A 218 -4.48 25.52 12.25
C LYS A 218 -5.20 26.15 11.05
N CYS A 219 -4.81 25.80 9.83
CA CYS A 219 -5.37 26.36 8.60
C CYS A 219 -6.57 25.59 8.03
N LEU A 220 -6.73 24.30 8.36
CA LEU A 220 -7.78 23.41 7.83
C LEU A 220 -8.57 22.73 8.97
N PRO A 221 -9.50 23.45 9.64
CA PRO A 221 -10.34 22.85 10.68
C PRO A 221 -11.20 21.71 10.09
N GLY A 222 -11.06 20.50 10.64
CA GLY A 222 -11.75 19.28 10.20
C GLY A 222 -10.89 18.25 9.47
N ALA A 223 -9.57 18.48 9.32
CA ALA A 223 -8.66 17.44 8.86
C ALA A 223 -8.69 16.22 9.81
N PRO A 224 -8.69 14.97 9.29
CA PRO A 224 -8.64 13.78 10.13
C PRO A 224 -7.40 13.82 11.03
N GLU A 225 -7.52 13.36 12.27
CA GLU A 225 -6.33 13.18 13.11
C GLU A 225 -5.38 12.23 12.38
N PRO A 226 -4.09 12.57 12.23
CA PRO A 226 -3.13 11.61 11.75
C PRO A 226 -3.17 10.44 12.72
N ALA A 227 -3.40 9.24 12.17
CA ALA A 227 -3.18 7.97 12.84
C ALA A 227 -1.96 8.12 13.75
N GLY A 228 -2.16 8.01 15.07
CA GLY A 228 -1.07 8.12 16.02
C GLY A 228 0.04 7.18 15.56
N ALA A 229 1.29 7.66 15.51
CA ALA A 229 2.40 6.78 15.15
C ALA A 229 2.25 5.50 15.98
N PRO A 230 2.20 4.30 15.35
CA PRO A 230 1.95 3.07 16.08
C PRO A 230 2.94 3.03 17.23
N MET A 231 2.41 3.06 18.46
CA MET A 231 3.25 2.89 19.64
C MET A 231 3.80 1.47 19.54
N VAL A 232 5.11 1.41 19.33
CA VAL A 232 5.88 0.16 19.27
C VAL A 232 5.79 -0.55 20.60
#